data_AF-A0AAE0VCL8-F1
#
_entry.id   AF-A0AAE0VCL8-F1
#
_cell.length_a   1.000
_cell.length_b   1.000
_cell.length_c   1.000
_cell.angle_alpha   90.00
_cell.angle_beta   90.00
_cell.angle_gamma   90.00
#
_symmetry.space_group_name_H-M   'P 1'
#
loop_
_entity.id
_entity.type
_entity.pdbx_description
1 polymer ?
#
loop_
_entity_poly.entity_id
_entity_poly.type
_entity_poly.pdbx_seq_one_letter_code
_entity_poly.pdbx_strand_id
1 'polypeptide(L)'
;MVVCRMTLMVCKKKKSEIEKKTKWWKLKKEECCGEFRQKLRQALGGQVVLPDDWETTAEVIRETGRKVLGVSSGRRKEDKETWWWNEEVQDSIQRKRLAKKKWDMDRTEENRQEYKELQHRVKREVSKAKQMVYDELYT
;
A
#
# COMPACT_ATOMS: atom_id res chain seq x y z
N MET A 1 -11.23 14.34 47.73
CA MET A 1 -11.00 14.47 46.28
C MET A 1 -11.05 13.07 45.67
N VAL A 2 -12.04 12.78 44.82
CA VAL A 2 -12.15 11.48 44.15
C VAL A 2 -11.41 11.59 42.82
N VAL A 3 -10.26 10.94 42.71
CA VAL A 3 -9.49 10.88 41.46
C VAL A 3 -10.02 9.71 40.63
N CYS A 4 -10.80 10.01 39.60
CA CYS A 4 -11.29 9.00 38.66
C CYS A 4 -10.17 8.63 37.68
N ARG A 5 -9.69 7.39 37.75
CA ARG A 5 -8.63 6.87 36.89
C ARG A 5 -9.27 6.18 35.69
N MET A 6 -9.42 6.89 34.57
CA MET A 6 -9.94 6.32 33.33
C MET A 6 -8.81 5.62 32.56
N THR A 7 -8.82 4.30 32.53
CA THR A 7 -7.95 3.50 31.67
C THR A 7 -8.63 3.31 30.32
N LEU A 8 -8.20 4.09 29.32
CA LEU A 8 -8.60 3.86 27.93
C LEU A 8 -7.92 2.60 27.41
N MET A 9 -8.67 1.50 27.30
CA MET A 9 -8.23 0.33 26.54
C MET A 9 -8.24 0.68 25.05
N VAL A 10 -7.05 0.86 24.48
CA VAL A 10 -6.87 0.97 23.03
C VAL A 10 -7.14 -0.41 22.41
N CYS A 11 -8.39 -0.71 22.09
CA CYS A 11 -8.75 -1.88 21.33
C CYS A 11 -8.14 -1.77 19.93
N LYS A 12 -7.04 -2.48 19.68
CA LYS A 12 -6.46 -2.58 18.33
C LYS A 12 -7.52 -3.19 17.41
N LYS A 13 -8.01 -2.42 16.44
CA LYS A 13 -8.95 -2.91 15.42
C LYS A 13 -8.38 -4.20 14.81
N LYS A 14 -9.15 -5.29 14.86
CA LYS A 14 -8.79 -6.56 14.20
C LYS A 14 -8.54 -6.26 12.72
N LYS A 15 -7.37 -6.64 12.20
CA LYS A 15 -7.08 -6.53 10.77
C LYS A 15 -8.02 -7.50 10.07
N SER A 16 -8.89 -7.01 9.19
CA SER A 16 -9.65 -7.87 8.30
C SER A 16 -8.68 -8.71 7.46
N GLU A 17 -8.94 -10.01 7.35
CA GLU A 17 -8.23 -10.89 6.43
C GLU A 17 -8.61 -10.46 5.01
N ILE A 18 -7.69 -9.80 4.32
CA ILE A 18 -7.91 -9.36 2.94
C ILE A 18 -7.49 -10.51 2.03
N GLU A 19 -8.40 -10.92 1.15
CA GLU A 19 -8.13 -11.98 0.18
C GLU A 19 -6.92 -11.64 -0.70
N LYS A 20 -5.98 -12.58 -0.76
CA LYS A 20 -4.79 -12.47 -1.60
C LYS A 20 -5.19 -12.61 -3.06
N LYS A 21 -4.85 -11.62 -3.90
CA LYS A 21 -5.19 -11.62 -5.33
C LYS A 21 -4.01 -12.03 -6.19
N THR A 22 -4.23 -12.96 -7.14
CA THR A 22 -3.23 -13.32 -8.16
C THR A 22 -2.89 -12.12 -9.04
N LYS A 23 -1.61 -11.95 -9.38
CA LYS A 23 -1.12 -10.82 -10.19
C LYS A 23 -1.36 -11.02 -11.69
N TRP A 24 -2.61 -11.13 -12.13
CA TRP A 24 -2.98 -11.37 -13.53
C TRP A 24 -2.39 -10.36 -14.52
N TRP A 25 -2.20 -9.10 -14.11
CA TRP A 25 -1.59 -8.06 -14.93
C TRP A 25 -0.16 -8.38 -15.41
N LYS A 26 0.55 -9.32 -14.77
CA LYS A 26 1.87 -9.80 -15.24
C LYS A 26 1.79 -10.59 -16.54
N LEU A 27 0.62 -11.12 -16.92
CA LEU A 27 0.42 -11.80 -18.20
C LEU A 27 0.59 -10.87 -19.41
N LYS A 28 0.59 -9.54 -19.21
CA LYS A 28 0.94 -8.58 -20.25
C LYS A 28 2.40 -8.71 -20.71
N LYS A 29 3.27 -9.34 -19.91
CA LYS A 29 4.65 -9.63 -20.29
C LYS A 29 4.71 -10.97 -21.00
N GLU A 30 5.29 -11.01 -22.20
CA GLU A 30 5.39 -12.24 -22.99
C GLU A 30 6.14 -13.36 -22.27
N GLU A 31 7.22 -13.04 -21.56
CA GLU A 31 8.00 -14.00 -20.77
C GLU A 31 7.14 -14.71 -19.72
N CYS A 32 6.43 -13.94 -18.87
CA CYS A 32 5.57 -14.48 -17.83
C CYS A 32 4.36 -15.23 -18.41
N CYS A 33 3.87 -14.80 -19.58
CA CYS A 33 2.81 -15.49 -20.30
C CYS A 33 3.28 -16.85 -20.83
N GLY A 34 4.48 -16.90 -21.42
CA GLY A 34 5.11 -18.12 -21.93
C GLY A 34 5.32 -19.16 -20.82
N GLU A 35 5.94 -18.75 -19.71
CA GLU A 35 6.16 -19.61 -18.54
C GLU A 35 4.84 -20.13 -17.95
N PHE A 36 3.83 -19.26 -17.86
CA PHE A 36 2.51 -19.64 -17.36
C PHE A 36 1.85 -20.68 -18.27
N ARG A 37 1.86 -20.46 -19.60
CA ARG A 37 1.31 -21.42 -20.58
C ARG A 37 2.05 -22.75 -20.57
N GLN A 38 3.36 -22.74 -20.37
CA GLN A 38 4.15 -23.96 -20.26
C GLN A 38 3.79 -24.75 -19.01
N LYS A 39 3.78 -24.10 -17.83
CA LYS A 39 3.42 -24.77 -16.58
C LYS A 39 1.96 -25.21 -16.54
N LEU A 40 1.05 -24.43 -17.14
CA LEU A 40 -0.34 -24.81 -17.24
C LEU A 40 -0.52 -26.05 -18.13
N ARG A 41 0.18 -26.12 -19.26
CA ARG A 41 0.19 -27.33 -20.12
C ARG A 41 0.75 -28.54 -19.39
N GLN A 42 1.81 -28.37 -18.60
CA GLN A 42 2.35 -29.45 -17.76
C GLN A 42 1.34 -29.91 -16.70
N ALA A 43 0.67 -28.97 -16.04
CA ALA A 43 -0.32 -29.28 -15.00
C ALA A 43 -1.58 -29.98 -15.55
N LEU A 44 -1.96 -29.68 -16.79
CA LEU A 44 -3.08 -30.32 -17.49
C LEU A 44 -2.67 -31.56 -18.30
N GLY A 45 -1.46 -32.09 -18.07
CA GLY A 45 -1.00 -33.33 -18.71
C GLY A 45 -0.79 -33.25 -20.22
N GLY A 46 -0.63 -32.05 -20.79
CA GLY A 46 -0.41 -31.85 -22.22
C GLY A 46 -1.64 -32.10 -23.10
N GLN A 47 -2.84 -32.24 -22.52
CA GLN A 47 -4.07 -32.37 -23.30
C GLN A 47 -4.34 -31.10 -24.12
N VAL A 48 -4.63 -31.27 -25.40
CA VAL A 48 -5.02 -30.19 -26.32
C VAL A 48 -6.46 -29.73 -26.04
N VAL A 49 -7.28 -30.62 -25.51
CA VAL A 49 -8.69 -30.40 -25.15
C VAL A 49 -8.78 -30.34 -23.63
N LEU A 50 -9.43 -29.29 -23.11
CA LEU A 50 -9.65 -29.13 -21.68
C LEU A 50 -10.67 -30.17 -21.19
N PRO A 51 -10.53 -30.69 -19.95
CA PRO A 51 -11.56 -31.52 -19.34
C PRO A 51 -12.92 -30.78 -19.31
N ASP A 52 -14.01 -31.53 -19.45
CA ASP A 52 -15.39 -30.99 -19.38
C ASP A 52 -15.72 -30.45 -17.98
N ASP A 53 -14.92 -30.86 -16.98
CA ASP A 53 -14.96 -30.33 -15.62
C ASP A 53 -14.29 -28.95 -15.52
N TRP A 54 -15.13 -27.93 -15.62
CA TRP A 54 -14.74 -26.53 -15.53
C TRP A 54 -14.25 -26.12 -14.13
N GLU A 55 -14.78 -26.71 -13.06
CA GLU A 55 -14.39 -26.36 -11.69
C GLU A 55 -12.95 -26.77 -11.43
N THR A 56 -12.63 -28.03 -11.73
CA THR A 56 -11.27 -28.57 -11.60
C THR A 56 -10.30 -27.81 -12.49
N THR A 57 -10.68 -27.52 -13.74
CA THR A 57 -9.84 -26.75 -14.67
C THR A 57 -9.56 -25.33 -14.15
N ALA A 58 -10.58 -24.66 -13.63
CA ALA A 58 -10.44 -23.32 -13.05
C ALA A 58 -9.55 -23.31 -11.81
N GLU A 59 -9.61 -24.35 -10.97
CA GLU A 59 -8.73 -24.50 -9.81
C GLU A 59 -7.27 -24.65 -10.22
N VAL A 60 -6.96 -25.52 -11.19
CA VAL A 60 -5.61 -25.71 -11.72
C VAL A 60 -5.06 -24.41 -12.31
N ILE A 61 -5.88 -23.64 -13.04
CA ILE A 61 -5.51 -22.32 -13.58
C ILE A 61 -5.21 -21.33 -12.44
N ARG A 62 -6.07 -21.26 -11.43
CA ARG A 62 -5.87 -20.36 -10.28
C ARG A 62 -4.61 -20.74 -9.50
N GLU A 63 -4.36 -22.02 -9.28
CA GLU A 63 -3.20 -22.50 -8.53
C GLU A 63 -1.89 -22.26 -9.30
N THR A 64 -1.86 -22.59 -10.59
CA THR A 64 -0.73 -22.32 -11.47
C THR A 64 -0.48 -20.81 -11.56
N GLY A 65 -1.54 -20.00 -11.64
CA GLY A 65 -1.46 -18.54 -11.64
C GLY A 65 -0.83 -18.01 -10.35
N ARG A 66 -1.23 -18.56 -9.19
CA ARG A 66 -0.63 -18.22 -7.89
C ARG A 66 0.85 -18.60 -7.82
N LYS A 67 1.24 -19.76 -8.36
CA LYS A 67 2.64 -20.25 -8.37
C LYS A 67 3.54 -19.44 -9.30
N VAL A 68 3.08 -19.09 -10.50
CA VAL A 68 3.91 -18.40 -11.53
C VAL A 68 3.86 -16.89 -11.37
N LEU A 69 2.67 -16.30 -11.33
CA LEU A 69 2.52 -14.84 -11.29
C LEU A 69 2.73 -14.29 -9.87
N GLY A 70 2.55 -15.15 -8.87
CA GLY A 70 2.58 -14.80 -7.47
C GLY A 70 1.28 -14.14 -7.01
N VAL A 71 1.15 -14.04 -5.69
CA VAL A 71 0.03 -13.37 -5.03
C VAL A 71 0.42 -11.96 -4.59
N SER A 72 -0.55 -11.05 -4.66
CA SER A 72 -0.49 -9.75 -4.01
C SER A 72 -1.23 -9.81 -2.68
N SER A 73 -0.87 -8.95 -1.75
CA SER A 73 -1.53 -8.85 -0.43
C SER A 73 -2.98 -8.36 -0.51
N GLY A 74 -3.50 -8.04 -1.70
CA GLY A 74 -4.86 -7.55 -1.91
C GLY A 74 -5.11 -6.14 -1.37
N ARG A 75 -4.17 -5.56 -0.62
CA ARG A 75 -4.27 -4.21 -0.08
C ARG A 75 -4.21 -3.20 -1.21
N ARG A 76 -5.36 -2.60 -1.53
CA ARG A 76 -5.39 -1.32 -2.24
C ARG A 76 -4.70 -0.30 -1.32
N LYS A 77 -3.74 0.44 -1.86
CA LYS A 77 -3.22 1.62 -1.16
C LYS A 77 -4.43 2.55 -1.04
N GLU A 78 -4.84 2.92 0.17
CA GLU A 78 -5.82 4.00 0.32
C GLU A 78 -5.29 5.19 -0.47
N ASP A 79 -6.11 5.66 -1.41
CA ASP A 79 -5.80 6.84 -2.20
C ASP A 79 -5.70 7.98 -1.17
N LYS A 80 -4.47 8.42 -0.92
CA LYS A 80 -4.24 9.51 0.02
C LYS A 80 -5.00 10.70 -0.53
N GLU A 81 -5.86 11.31 0.27
CA GLU A 81 -6.54 12.55 -0.09
C GLU A 81 -5.46 13.62 -0.36
N THR A 82 -5.10 13.76 -1.63
CA THR A 82 -4.10 14.72 -2.14
C THR A 82 -4.75 15.97 -2.72
N TRP A 83 -6.08 16.03 -2.78
CA TRP A 83 -6.82 17.11 -3.44
C TRP A 83 -6.70 18.47 -2.73
N TRP A 84 -6.32 18.49 -1.44
CA TRP A 84 -6.05 19.71 -0.66
C TRP A 84 -4.54 20.00 -0.50
N TRP A 85 -3.65 19.32 -1.24
CA TRP A 85 -2.21 19.60 -1.15
C TRP A 85 -1.86 20.89 -1.89
N ASN A 86 -1.50 21.93 -1.14
CA ASN A 86 -0.93 23.16 -1.69
C ASN A 86 0.60 23.01 -1.92
N GLU A 87 1.20 23.99 -2.61
CA GLU A 87 2.64 24.03 -2.87
C GLU A 87 3.47 24.03 -1.58
N GLU A 88 2.99 24.69 -0.53
CA GLU A 88 3.65 24.77 0.77
C GLU A 88 3.71 23.40 1.50
N VAL A 89 2.64 22.62 1.42
CA VAL A 89 2.58 21.24 1.93
C VAL A 89 3.56 20.37 1.14
N GLN A 90 3.65 20.56 -0.17
CA GLN A 90 4.59 19.80 -1.00
C GLN A 90 6.05 20.15 -0.67
N ASP A 91 6.40 21.43 -0.60
CA ASP A 91 7.76 21.90 -0.26
C ASP A 91 8.15 21.43 1.16
N SER A 92 7.27 21.57 2.14
CA SER A 92 7.54 21.09 3.51
C SER A 92 7.75 19.56 3.55
N ILE A 93 6.99 18.77 2.77
CA ILE A 93 7.18 17.32 2.65
C ILE A 93 8.53 17.00 2.00
N GLN A 94 8.94 17.74 0.96
CA GLN A 94 10.23 17.57 0.31
C GLN A 94 11.39 17.86 1.26
N ARG A 95 11.35 18.98 1.99
CA ARG A 95 12.35 19.32 3.01
C ARG A 95 12.46 18.24 4.09
N LYS A 96 11.34 17.74 4.58
CA LYS A 96 11.32 16.61 5.54
C LYS A 96 11.97 15.35 4.96
N ARG A 97 11.74 15.03 3.68
CA ARG A 97 12.38 13.88 3.01
C ARG A 97 13.90 14.04 2.91
N LEU A 98 14.37 15.24 2.58
CA LEU A 98 15.80 15.54 2.53
C LEU A 98 16.45 15.40 3.90
N ALA A 99 15.84 15.93 4.96
CA ALA A 99 16.34 15.77 6.32
C ALA A 99 16.32 14.31 6.79
N LYS A 100 15.29 13.53 6.39
CA LYS A 100 15.28 12.08 6.66
C LYS A 100 16.44 11.38 5.98
N LYS A 101 16.74 11.72 4.72
CA LYS A 101 17.88 11.17 3.98
C LYS A 101 19.21 11.50 4.66
N LYS A 102 19.40 12.76 5.10
CA LYS A 102 20.58 13.17 5.88
C LYS A 102 20.71 12.37 7.19
N TRP A 103 19.62 12.24 7.94
CA TRP A 103 19.63 11.44 9.17
C TRP A 103 19.92 9.95 8.92
N ASP A 104 19.41 9.38 7.82
CA ASP A 104 19.69 7.99 7.46
C ASP A 104 21.16 7.75 7.10
N MET A 105 21.85 8.76 6.56
CA MET A 105 23.28 8.71 6.24
C MET A 105 24.15 8.90 7.49
N ASP A 106 23.96 10.01 8.21
CA ASP A 106 24.92 10.41 9.25
C ASP A 106 24.57 9.84 10.64
N ARG A 107 23.29 9.50 10.87
CA ARG A 107 22.73 8.97 12.13
C ARG A 107 23.05 9.79 13.39
N THR A 108 23.36 11.08 13.23
CA THR A 108 23.59 12.04 14.30
C THR A 108 22.30 12.49 14.97
N GLU A 109 22.38 12.96 16.23
CA GLU A 109 21.20 13.41 16.98
C GLU A 109 20.71 14.78 16.49
N GLU A 110 21.61 15.63 15.98
CA GLU A 110 21.26 16.91 15.36
C GLU A 110 20.36 16.70 14.13
N ASN A 111 20.74 15.78 13.23
CA ASN A 111 19.95 15.46 12.05
C ASN A 111 18.60 14.81 12.43
N ARG A 112 18.58 14.05 13.52
CA ARG A 112 17.34 13.47 14.07
C ARG A 112 16.40 14.56 14.57
N GLN A 113 16.93 15.56 15.26
CA GLN A 113 16.16 16.70 15.78
C GLN A 113 15.64 17.58 14.63
N GLU A 114 16.48 17.90 13.64
CA GLU A 114 16.08 18.62 12.43
C GLU A 114 14.93 17.90 11.70
N TYR A 115 15.04 16.57 11.54
CA TYR A 115 13.97 15.76 10.95
C TYR A 115 12.66 15.82 11.76
N LYS A 116 12.73 15.75 13.10
CA LYS A 116 11.53 15.88 13.95
C LYS A 116 10.88 17.24 13.81
N GLU A 117 11.65 18.32 13.79
CA GLU A 117 11.12 19.68 13.63
C GLU A 117 10.43 19.86 12.29
N LEU A 118 11.05 19.38 11.21
CA LEU A 118 10.43 19.38 9.88
C LEU A 118 9.18 18.50 9.82
N GLN A 119 9.17 17.37 10.54
CA GLN A 119 7.98 16.54 10.67
C GLN A 119 6.83 17.30 11.37
N HIS A 120 7.12 18.08 12.41
CA HIS A 120 6.12 18.93 13.06
C HIS A 120 5.65 20.08 12.16
N ARG A 121 6.56 20.70 11.40
CA ARG A 121 6.20 21.72 10.40
C ARG A 121 5.24 21.17 9.36
N VAL A 122 5.53 20.01 8.76
CA VAL A 122 4.64 19.36 7.79
C VAL A 122 3.25 19.12 8.39
N LYS A 123 3.15 18.66 9.65
CA LYS A 123 1.85 18.46 10.29
C LYS A 123 1.06 19.76 10.42
N ARG A 124 1.73 20.87 10.73
CA ARG A 124 1.10 22.20 10.83
C ARG A 124 0.61 22.68 9.47
N GLU A 125 1.44 22.63 8.43
CA GLU A 125 1.05 23.08 7.08
C GLU A 125 -0.10 22.24 6.51
N VAL A 126 -0.07 20.91 6.73
CA VAL A 126 -1.19 20.03 6.36
C VAL A 126 -2.48 20.42 7.08
N SER A 127 -2.40 20.78 8.37
CA SER A 127 -3.57 21.21 9.13
C SER A 127 -4.13 22.54 8.61
N LYS A 128 -3.26 23.51 8.30
CA LYS A 128 -3.67 24.81 7.73
C LYS A 128 -4.32 24.63 6.36
N ALA A 129 -3.69 23.89 5.45
CA ALA A 129 -4.22 23.65 4.12
C ALA A 129 -5.60 22.98 4.18
N LYS A 130 -5.77 21.98 5.05
CA LYS A 130 -7.08 21.39 5.30
C LYS A 130 -8.10 22.41 5.79
N GLN A 131 -7.72 23.21 6.78
CA GLN A 131 -8.63 24.20 7.37
C GLN A 131 -9.07 25.24 6.34
N MET A 132 -8.14 25.79 5.56
CA MET A 132 -8.48 26.75 4.49
C MET A 132 -9.47 26.19 3.48
N VAL A 133 -9.27 24.93 3.05
CA VAL A 133 -10.17 24.27 2.10
C VAL A 133 -11.54 24.00 2.72
N TYR A 134 -11.61 23.63 4.00
CA TYR A 134 -12.89 23.47 4.70
C TYR A 134 -13.61 24.82 4.89
N ASP A 135 -12.86 25.88 5.24
CA ASP A 135 -13.41 27.23 5.38
C ASP A 135 -13.97 27.71 4.03
N GLU A 136 -13.27 27.50 2.92
CA GLU A 136 -13.74 27.83 1.56
C GLU A 136 -15.00 27.03 1.15
N LEU A 137 -15.09 25.75 1.52
CA LEU A 137 -16.20 24.88 1.12
C LEU A 137 -17.50 25.15 1.88
N TYR A 138 -17.41 25.73 3.08
CA TYR A 138 -18.55 26.00 3.97
C TYR A 138 -18.80 27.50 4.21
N THR A 139 -18.18 28.39 3.41
CA THR A 139 -18.51 29.82 3.33
C THR A 139 -19.47 30.06 2.17
#